data_AF-A0A2S7I4H3-F1
#
_entry.id   AF-A0A2S7I4H3-F1
#
_cell.length_a   1.000
_cell.length_b   1.000
_cell.length_c   1.000
_cell.angle_alpha   90.00
_cell.angle_beta   90.00
_cell.angle_gamma   90.00
#
_symmetry.space_group_name_H-M   'P 1'
#
loop_
_entity.id
_entity.type
_entity.pdbx_description
1 polymer ?
#
loop_
_entity_poly.entity_id
_entity_poly.type
_entity_poly.pdbx_seq_one_letter_code
_entity_poly.pdbx_strand_id
1 'polypeptide(L)'
;MRSKGIFDKVKCITLKLLKSLLLCFLFFGLGNFKAQNLLLNDSDRRINFYQQQKYKLKANYLNKRKSLNLSYELKQNLKKLSINYFAKINNELKIINKISNDDELYKAITLKSLGESYPDINAVFFNRGNLLSDEKISDEEKQKYNAIFLEISKQIPNETYIELSKITDEINRDKFALTVPYRFEIFQDLFDENQRKRIDIINFLLWNVE
;
A
#
# COMPACT_ATOMS: atom_id res chain seq x y z
N MET A 1 -62.25 -17.73 -20.11
CA MET A 1 -61.71 -16.69 -19.20
C MET A 1 -60.60 -17.28 -18.32
N ARG A 2 -59.32 -17.20 -18.71
CA ARG A 2 -58.18 -17.66 -17.85
C ARG A 2 -56.85 -16.92 -18.08
N SER A 3 -56.80 -15.88 -18.92
CA SER A 3 -55.54 -15.18 -19.25
C SER A 3 -55.23 -13.94 -18.40
N LYS A 4 -56.23 -13.35 -17.71
CA LYS A 4 -56.02 -12.12 -16.90
C LYS A 4 -55.04 -12.35 -15.73
N GLY A 5 -55.19 -13.46 -14.99
CA GLY A 5 -54.35 -13.76 -13.83
C GLY A 5 -52.89 -14.08 -14.15
N ILE A 6 -52.59 -14.58 -15.36
CA ILE A 6 -51.20 -14.85 -15.80
C ILE A 6 -50.52 -13.53 -16.19
N PHE A 7 -51.23 -12.67 -16.92
CA PHE A 7 -50.71 -11.35 -17.31
C PHE A 7 -50.38 -10.47 -16.10
N ASP A 8 -51.26 -10.44 -15.08
CA ASP A 8 -51.01 -9.65 -13.87
C ASP A 8 -49.82 -10.20 -13.05
N LYS A 9 -49.64 -11.52 -13.04
CA LYS A 9 -48.52 -12.18 -12.35
C LYS A 9 -47.19 -11.93 -13.06
N VAL A 10 -47.16 -12.00 -14.40
CA VAL A 10 -45.99 -11.66 -15.21
C VAL A 10 -45.64 -10.17 -15.01
N LYS A 11 -46.62 -9.27 -15.10
CA LYS A 11 -46.40 -7.83 -14.90
C LYS A 11 -45.84 -7.50 -13.51
N CYS A 12 -46.31 -8.19 -12.46
CA CYS A 12 -45.79 -8.04 -11.10
C CYS A 12 -44.34 -8.53 -10.96
N ILE A 13 -43.98 -9.65 -11.58
CA ILE A 13 -42.60 -10.18 -11.58
C ILE A 13 -41.67 -9.23 -12.34
N THR A 14 -42.08 -8.76 -13.52
CA THR A 14 -41.30 -7.81 -14.33
C THR A 14 -41.07 -6.50 -13.58
N LEU A 15 -42.07 -5.98 -12.86
CA LEU A 15 -41.95 -4.75 -12.08
C LEU A 15 -40.99 -4.92 -10.87
N LYS A 16 -41.01 -6.09 -10.22
CA LYS A 16 -40.06 -6.40 -9.13
C LYS A 16 -38.63 -6.55 -9.65
N LEU A 17 -38.44 -7.20 -10.80
CA LEU A 17 -37.14 -7.33 -11.46
C LEU A 17 -36.60 -5.95 -11.85
N LEU A 18 -37.45 -5.10 -12.45
CA LEU A 18 -37.07 -3.75 -12.87
C LEU A 18 -36.67 -2.88 -11.67
N LYS A 19 -37.39 -2.98 -10.54
CA LYS A 19 -37.02 -2.29 -9.30
C LYS A 19 -35.71 -2.79 -8.73
N SER A 20 -35.44 -4.10 -8.77
CA SER A 20 -34.17 -4.68 -8.33
C SER A 20 -33.00 -4.22 -9.21
N LEU A 21 -33.20 -4.22 -10.53
CA LEU A 21 -32.22 -3.70 -11.50
C LEU A 21 -31.98 -2.20 -11.30
N LEU A 22 -33.02 -1.41 -11.08
CA LEU A 22 -32.91 0.02 -10.78
C LEU A 22 -32.15 0.24 -9.46
N LEU A 23 -32.40 -0.58 -8.44
CA LEU A 23 -31.66 -0.52 -7.19
C LEU A 23 -30.18 -0.85 -7.41
N CYS A 24 -29.87 -1.90 -8.17
CA CYS A 24 -28.49 -2.22 -8.58
C CYS A 24 -27.86 -1.07 -9.37
N PHE A 25 -28.57 -0.46 -10.32
CA PHE A 25 -28.08 0.71 -11.06
C PHE A 25 -27.89 1.94 -10.17
N LEU A 26 -28.72 2.14 -9.14
CA LEU A 26 -28.53 3.23 -8.18
C LEU A 26 -27.33 2.96 -7.26
N PHE A 27 -27.15 1.73 -6.77
CA PHE A 27 -26.01 1.39 -5.91
C PHE A 27 -24.67 1.33 -6.66
N PHE A 28 -24.63 0.69 -7.84
CA PHE A 28 -23.41 0.54 -8.64
C PHE A 28 -23.19 1.72 -9.59
N GLY A 29 -24.25 2.29 -10.16
CA GLY A 29 -24.17 3.39 -11.12
C GLY A 29 -23.93 4.75 -10.47
N LEU A 30 -24.64 5.14 -9.39
CA LEU A 30 -24.36 6.43 -8.73
C LEU A 30 -23.01 6.42 -7.99
N GLY A 31 -22.61 5.27 -7.43
CA GLY A 31 -21.27 5.08 -6.87
C GLY A 31 -20.17 5.31 -7.92
N ASN A 32 -20.34 4.71 -9.10
CA ASN A 32 -19.41 4.91 -10.22
C ASN A 32 -19.48 6.33 -10.82
N PHE A 33 -20.65 6.95 -10.93
CA PHE A 33 -20.79 8.31 -11.45
C PHE A 33 -20.20 9.36 -10.50
N LYS A 34 -20.31 9.21 -9.17
CA LYS A 34 -19.59 10.08 -8.22
C LYS A 34 -18.07 9.88 -8.30
N ALA A 35 -17.61 8.65 -8.49
CA ALA A 35 -16.19 8.35 -8.69
C ALA A 35 -15.65 8.87 -10.04
N GLN A 36 -16.50 8.93 -11.06
CA GLN A 36 -16.16 9.48 -12.38
C GLN A 36 -16.26 11.01 -12.43
N ASN A 37 -17.25 11.64 -11.82
CA ASN A 37 -17.43 13.11 -11.81
C ASN A 37 -16.44 13.88 -10.94
N LEU A 38 -15.68 13.22 -10.07
CA LEU A 38 -14.48 13.79 -9.45
C LEU A 38 -13.31 13.73 -10.47
N LEU A 39 -13.48 14.35 -11.64
CA LEU A 39 -12.45 14.53 -12.67
C LEU A 39 -11.34 15.49 -12.20
N LEU A 40 -10.68 15.14 -11.11
CA LEU A 40 -9.31 15.54 -10.86
C LEU A 40 -8.43 14.69 -11.77
N ASN A 41 -7.42 15.31 -12.40
CA ASN A 41 -6.44 14.60 -13.23
C ASN A 41 -5.87 13.41 -12.43
N ASP A 42 -5.55 12.28 -13.07
CA ASP A 42 -5.13 11.06 -12.35
C ASP A 42 -3.91 11.32 -11.43
N SER A 43 -3.07 12.28 -11.81
CA SER A 43 -1.97 12.81 -10.98
C SER A 43 -2.45 13.45 -9.67
N ASP A 44 -3.48 14.30 -9.72
CA ASP A 44 -4.04 14.98 -8.54
C ASP A 44 -4.69 13.98 -7.57
N ARG A 45 -5.33 12.94 -8.11
CA ARG A 45 -5.91 11.83 -7.31
C ARG A 45 -4.82 11.07 -6.56
N ARG A 46 -3.71 10.75 -7.23
CA ARG A 46 -2.55 10.08 -6.60
C ARG A 46 -1.92 10.97 -5.53
N ILE A 47 -1.72 12.26 -5.81
CA ILE A 47 -1.16 13.23 -4.85
C ILE A 47 -2.06 13.33 -3.61
N ASN A 48 -3.37 13.50 -3.80
CA ASN A 48 -4.34 13.58 -2.71
C ASN A 48 -4.35 12.29 -1.88
N PHE A 49 -4.31 11.12 -2.54
CA PHE A 49 -4.15 9.84 -1.85
C PHE A 49 -2.90 9.81 -0.97
N TYR A 50 -1.72 10.12 -1.51
CA TYR A 50 -0.47 10.08 -0.76
C TYR A 50 -0.49 11.06 0.43
N GLN A 51 -1.06 12.25 0.26
CA GLN A 51 -1.23 13.21 1.35
C GLN A 51 -2.16 12.66 2.44
N GLN A 52 -3.33 12.15 2.08
CA GLN A 52 -4.28 11.58 3.04
C GLN A 52 -3.68 10.40 3.80
N GLN A 53 -2.95 9.50 3.12
CA GLN A 53 -2.21 8.41 3.76
C GLN A 53 -1.21 8.94 4.76
N LYS A 54 -0.37 9.91 4.36
CA LYS A 54 0.65 10.51 5.22
C LYS A 54 0.04 11.11 6.49
N TYR A 55 -1.08 11.83 6.36
CA TYR A 55 -1.77 12.42 7.50
C TYR A 55 -2.37 11.36 8.43
N LYS A 56 -3.09 10.36 7.90
CA LYS A 56 -3.65 9.26 8.69
C LYS A 56 -2.57 8.47 9.41
N LEU A 57 -1.48 8.15 8.71
CA LEU A 57 -0.35 7.43 9.29
C LEU A 57 0.21 8.17 10.50
N LYS A 58 0.54 9.46 10.33
CA LYS A 58 1.05 10.29 11.41
C LYS A 58 0.08 10.42 12.58
N ALA A 59 -1.19 10.70 12.31
CA ALA A 59 -2.20 10.91 13.33
C ALA A 59 -2.44 9.66 14.18
N ASN A 60 -2.53 8.48 13.55
CA ASN A 60 -2.99 7.27 14.21
C ASN A 60 -1.86 6.39 14.77
N TYR A 61 -0.65 6.45 14.18
CA TYR A 61 0.37 5.44 14.43
C TYR A 61 1.73 6.01 14.88
N LEU A 62 1.98 7.31 14.76
CA LEU A 62 3.28 7.88 15.17
C LEU A 62 3.55 7.68 16.66
N ASN A 63 2.55 7.92 17.51
CA ASN A 63 2.70 7.75 18.95
C ASN A 63 2.86 6.27 19.33
N LYS A 64 2.11 5.36 18.68
CA LYS A 64 2.29 3.90 18.84
C LYS A 64 3.71 3.48 18.49
N ARG A 65 4.29 4.03 17.42
CA ARG A 65 5.67 3.75 17.02
C ARG A 65 6.69 4.25 18.05
N LYS A 66 6.48 5.46 18.59
CA LYS A 66 7.37 6.09 19.59
C LYS A 66 7.33 5.40 20.95
N SER A 67 6.20 4.80 21.33
CA SER A 67 6.06 4.08 22.60
C SER A 67 6.68 2.69 22.61
N LEU A 68 7.12 2.16 21.46
CA LEU A 68 7.72 0.83 21.38
C LEU A 68 9.06 0.77 22.13
N ASN A 69 9.14 -0.11 23.12
CA ASN A 69 10.39 -0.43 23.78
C ASN A 69 11.16 -1.52 23.03
N LEU A 70 11.93 -1.12 22.02
CA LEU A 70 12.77 -2.04 21.24
C LEU A 70 14.13 -2.26 21.95
N SER A 71 14.64 -3.49 21.86
CA SER A 71 15.98 -3.83 22.36
C SER A 71 17.05 -2.98 21.67
N TYR A 72 18.18 -2.76 22.36
CA TYR A 72 19.31 -2.01 21.79
C TYR A 72 19.80 -2.64 20.48
N GLU A 73 19.95 -3.95 20.45
CA GLU A 73 20.39 -4.69 19.25
C GLU A 73 19.43 -4.51 18.07
N LEU A 74 18.12 -4.63 18.30
CA LEU A 74 17.11 -4.41 17.27
C LEU A 74 17.17 -2.98 16.74
N LYS A 75 17.33 -1.98 17.62
CA LYS A 75 17.49 -0.58 17.21
C LYS A 75 18.72 -0.38 16.32
N GLN A 76 19.85 -1.00 16.66
CA GLN A 76 21.08 -0.91 15.84
C GLN A 76 20.91 -1.57 14.47
N ASN A 77 20.25 -2.72 14.41
CA ASN A 77 20.00 -3.41 13.15
C ASN A 77 18.99 -2.66 12.27
N LEU A 78 17.94 -2.08 12.86
CA LEU A 78 17.02 -1.18 12.16
C LEU A 78 17.73 0.07 11.64
N LYS A 79 18.65 0.65 12.42
CA LYS A 79 19.45 1.81 11.99
C LYS A 79 20.36 1.48 10.81
N LYS A 80 21.05 0.34 10.83
CA LYS A 80 21.84 -0.15 9.68
C LYS A 80 20.96 -0.36 8.45
N LEU A 81 19.79 -0.97 8.62
CA LEU A 81 18.86 -1.18 7.53
C LEU A 81 18.34 0.15 6.96
N SER A 82 18.01 1.12 7.82
CA SER A 82 17.59 2.47 7.45
C SER A 82 18.67 3.19 6.63
N ILE A 83 19.94 3.14 7.06
CA ILE A 83 21.07 3.70 6.30
C ILE A 83 21.16 3.07 4.90
N ASN A 84 21.07 1.75 4.79
CA ASN A 84 21.11 1.05 3.51
C ASN A 84 19.92 1.39 2.61
N TYR A 85 18.72 1.53 3.20
CA TYR A 85 17.50 1.92 2.50
C TYR A 85 17.66 3.30 1.85
N PHE A 86 18.09 4.30 2.63
CA PHE A 86 18.32 5.64 2.11
C PHE A 86 19.50 5.72 1.14
N ALA A 87 20.56 4.92 1.36
CA ALA A 87 21.69 4.86 0.43
C ALA A 87 21.25 4.38 -0.97
N LYS A 88 20.40 3.35 -1.06
CA LYS A 88 19.84 2.88 -2.34
C LYS A 88 19.01 3.97 -3.01
N ILE A 89 18.06 4.58 -2.29
CA ILE A 89 17.24 5.69 -2.82
C ILE A 89 18.11 6.83 -3.34
N ASN A 90 19.08 7.29 -2.54
CA ASN A 90 19.94 8.43 -2.89
C ASN A 90 20.87 8.12 -4.06
N ASN A 91 21.34 6.88 -4.21
CA ASN A 91 22.15 6.49 -5.35
C ASN A 91 21.34 6.53 -6.65
N GLU A 92 20.10 6.02 -6.64
CA GLU A 92 19.22 6.10 -7.81
C GLU A 92 18.85 7.54 -8.15
N LEU A 93 18.49 8.36 -7.15
CA LEU A 93 18.23 9.79 -7.39
C LEU A 93 19.40 10.51 -8.04
N LYS A 94 20.66 10.16 -7.70
CA LYS A 94 21.86 10.72 -8.36
C LYS A 94 22.02 10.28 -9.81
N ILE A 95 21.57 9.09 -10.18
CA ILE A 95 21.60 8.58 -11.55
C ILE A 95 20.52 9.29 -12.36
N ILE A 96 19.30 9.29 -11.85
CA ILE A 96 18.12 9.86 -12.51
C ILE A 96 18.29 11.36 -12.77
N ASN A 97 18.81 12.14 -11.81
CA ASN A 97 19.02 13.58 -11.98
C ASN A 97 20.04 13.94 -13.09
N LYS A 98 20.72 12.96 -13.71
CA LYS A 98 21.60 13.15 -14.86
C LYS A 98 20.89 12.91 -16.21
N ILE A 99 19.65 12.41 -16.19
CA ILE A 99 18.86 12.02 -17.36
C ILE A 99 17.61 12.92 -17.39
N SER A 100 17.25 13.43 -18.56
CA SER A 100 16.13 14.38 -18.72
C SER A 100 15.05 13.81 -19.64
N ASN A 101 14.14 13.00 -19.08
CA ASN A 101 12.85 12.69 -19.70
C ASN A 101 11.74 12.59 -18.63
N ASP A 102 10.48 12.60 -19.05
CA ASP A 102 9.32 12.68 -18.15
C ASP A 102 9.13 11.43 -17.28
N ASP A 103 9.50 10.24 -17.78
CA ASP A 103 9.42 8.98 -17.03
C ASP A 103 10.41 8.95 -15.86
N GLU A 104 11.63 9.42 -16.10
CA GLU A 104 12.67 9.58 -15.09
C GLU A 104 12.31 10.65 -14.04
N LEU A 105 11.61 11.71 -14.44
CA LEU A 105 11.07 12.70 -13.50
C LEU A 105 10.04 12.08 -12.55
N TYR A 106 9.11 11.26 -13.05
CA TYR A 106 8.13 10.57 -12.21
C TYR A 106 8.80 9.57 -11.25
N LYS A 107 9.82 8.87 -11.72
CA LYS A 107 10.63 7.96 -10.91
C LYS A 107 11.35 8.71 -9.79
N ALA A 108 11.99 9.84 -10.09
CA ALA A 108 12.61 10.71 -9.09
C ALA A 108 11.62 11.19 -8.02
N ILE A 109 10.42 11.62 -8.42
CA ILE A 109 9.36 12.06 -7.49
C ILE A 109 8.95 10.90 -6.57
N THR A 110 8.78 9.71 -7.13
CA THR A 110 8.39 8.52 -6.36
C THR A 110 9.46 8.11 -5.36
N LEU A 111 10.73 8.11 -5.78
CA LEU A 111 11.87 7.82 -4.91
C LEU A 111 12.05 8.85 -3.79
N LYS A 112 11.88 10.13 -4.11
CA LYS A 112 11.88 11.19 -3.10
C LYS A 112 10.75 11.00 -2.09
N SER A 113 9.55 10.64 -2.56
CA SER A 113 8.43 10.30 -1.68
C SER A 113 8.76 9.13 -0.75
N LEU A 114 9.39 8.06 -1.24
CA LEU A 114 9.84 6.93 -0.40
C LEU A 114 10.91 7.30 0.62
N GLY A 115 11.74 8.31 0.31
CA GLY A 115 12.73 8.87 1.23
C GLY A 115 12.14 9.76 2.32
N GLU A 116 10.94 10.31 2.10
CA GLU A 116 10.32 11.30 3.00
C GLU A 116 9.05 10.78 3.71
N SER A 117 8.65 9.54 3.45
CA SER A 117 7.36 9.00 3.89
C SER A 117 7.48 7.61 4.55
N TYR A 118 6.37 6.85 4.53
CA TYR A 118 6.30 5.52 5.11
C TYR A 118 7.13 4.55 4.26
N PRO A 119 8.09 3.81 4.85
CA PRO A 119 8.99 2.96 4.08
C PRO A 119 8.28 1.88 3.28
N ASP A 120 8.88 1.53 2.13
CA ASP A 120 8.52 0.35 1.33
C ASP A 120 9.80 -0.42 0.97
N ILE A 121 10.20 -1.32 1.87
CA ILE A 121 11.40 -2.13 1.71
C ILE A 121 11.34 -3.08 0.51
N ASN A 122 10.14 -3.48 0.05
CA ASN A 122 10.04 -4.32 -1.15
C ASN A 122 10.31 -3.51 -2.42
N ALA A 123 9.79 -2.27 -2.48
CA ALA A 123 10.09 -1.38 -3.58
C ALA A 123 11.60 -1.09 -3.70
N VAL A 124 12.27 -0.86 -2.56
CA VAL A 124 13.69 -0.47 -2.56
C VAL A 124 14.65 -1.66 -2.60
N PHE A 125 14.46 -2.68 -1.78
CA PHE A 125 15.41 -3.79 -1.73
C PHE A 125 15.15 -4.88 -2.77
N PHE A 126 13.91 -5.05 -3.23
CA PHE A 126 13.59 -6.01 -4.28
C PHE A 126 13.30 -5.38 -5.64
N ASN A 127 13.50 -4.06 -5.77
CA ASN A 127 13.20 -3.32 -6.98
C ASN A 127 11.78 -3.62 -7.50
N ARG A 128 10.81 -3.74 -6.59
CA ARG A 128 9.43 -4.13 -6.96
C ARG A 128 8.86 -3.10 -7.92
N GLY A 129 8.35 -3.58 -9.05
CA GLY A 129 7.81 -2.71 -10.11
C GLY A 129 8.88 -1.93 -10.88
N ASN A 130 10.15 -2.37 -10.85
CA ASN A 130 11.29 -1.72 -11.52
C ASN A 130 11.47 -0.26 -11.11
N LEU A 131 11.17 0.04 -9.84
CA LEU A 131 11.15 1.41 -9.33
C LEU A 131 12.53 2.07 -9.25
N LEU A 132 13.59 1.29 -9.01
CA LEU A 132 14.96 1.76 -8.93
C LEU A 132 15.67 1.65 -10.27
N SER A 133 15.56 0.51 -10.94
CA SER A 133 16.18 0.25 -12.25
C SER A 133 15.31 -0.70 -13.08
N ASP A 134 15.57 -0.77 -14.39
CA ASP A 134 14.94 -1.79 -15.25
C ASP A 134 15.54 -3.19 -15.03
N GLU A 135 16.70 -3.24 -14.37
CA GLU A 135 17.38 -4.48 -14.04
C GLU A 135 16.66 -5.20 -12.90
N LYS A 136 16.30 -6.46 -13.16
CA LYS A 136 15.79 -7.33 -12.09
C LYS A 136 16.90 -7.64 -11.10
N ILE A 137 16.55 -7.58 -9.83
CA ILE A 137 17.44 -8.03 -8.76
C ILE A 137 17.72 -9.55 -8.89
N SER A 138 18.97 -9.94 -8.68
CA SER A 138 19.38 -11.35 -8.74
C SER A 138 18.77 -12.17 -7.59
N ASP A 139 18.66 -13.48 -7.77
CA ASP A 139 18.09 -14.35 -6.73
C ASP A 139 18.99 -14.40 -5.48
N GLU A 140 20.30 -14.28 -5.64
CA GLU A 140 21.26 -14.18 -4.53
C GLU A 140 21.02 -12.90 -3.72
N GLU A 141 20.81 -11.76 -4.38
CA GLU A 141 20.56 -10.49 -3.68
C GLU A 141 19.17 -10.50 -3.01
N LYS A 142 18.16 -11.13 -3.62
CA LYS A 142 16.86 -11.37 -2.96
C LYS A 142 17.01 -12.22 -1.70
N GLN A 143 17.75 -13.33 -1.78
CA GLN A 143 17.98 -14.21 -0.63
C GLN A 143 18.70 -13.47 0.50
N LYS A 144 19.70 -12.64 0.17
CA LYS A 144 20.41 -11.80 1.13
C LYS A 144 19.46 -10.88 1.90
N TYR A 145 18.57 -10.15 1.22
CA TYR A 145 17.64 -9.25 1.93
C TYR A 145 16.59 -10.02 2.72
N ASN A 146 16.07 -11.13 2.19
CA ASN A 146 15.16 -11.99 2.94
C ASN A 146 15.79 -12.51 4.24
N ALA A 147 17.07 -12.89 4.20
CA ALA A 147 17.81 -13.29 5.40
C ALA A 147 17.93 -12.12 6.40
N ILE A 148 18.28 -10.92 5.93
CA ILE A 148 18.35 -9.71 6.80
C ILE A 148 17.00 -9.44 7.46
N PHE A 149 15.90 -9.50 6.70
CA PHE A 149 14.56 -9.27 7.23
C PHE A 149 14.14 -10.36 8.22
N LEU A 150 14.50 -11.61 7.96
CA LEU A 150 14.27 -12.71 8.88
C LEU A 150 15.02 -12.50 10.19
N GLU A 151 16.30 -12.16 10.14
CA GLU A 151 17.12 -11.93 11.34
C GLU A 151 16.62 -10.76 12.18
N ILE A 152 16.19 -9.66 11.56
CA ILE A 152 15.54 -8.56 12.27
C ILE A 152 14.24 -9.03 12.92
N SER A 153 13.43 -9.82 12.21
CA SER A 153 12.15 -10.29 12.74
C SER A 153 12.30 -11.23 13.96
N LYS A 154 13.36 -12.04 13.99
CA LYS A 154 13.66 -12.94 15.12
C LYS A 154 14.03 -12.19 16.41
N GLN A 155 14.52 -10.95 16.29
CA GLN A 155 14.89 -10.12 17.43
C GLN A 155 13.68 -9.43 18.10
N ILE A 156 12.50 -9.54 17.48
CA ILE A 156 11.25 -8.96 18.02
C ILE A 156 10.64 -9.97 19.00
N PRO A 157 10.41 -9.61 20.27
CA PRO A 157 9.69 -10.48 21.21
C PRO A 157 8.32 -10.87 20.67
N ASN A 158 7.88 -12.10 20.92
CA ASN A 158 6.64 -12.63 20.33
C ASN A 158 5.41 -11.77 20.64
N GLU A 159 5.28 -11.27 21.88
CA GLU A 159 4.19 -10.38 22.29
C GLU A 159 4.19 -9.07 21.49
N THR A 160 5.37 -8.45 21.36
CA THR A 160 5.57 -7.25 20.54
C THR A 160 5.28 -7.54 19.07
N TYR A 161 5.66 -8.71 18.55
CA TYR A 161 5.38 -9.10 17.18
C TYR A 161 3.87 -9.19 16.91
N ILE A 162 3.10 -9.77 17.84
CA ILE A 162 1.64 -9.87 17.73
C ILE A 162 1.00 -8.47 17.75
N GLU A 163 1.46 -7.58 18.63
CA GLU A 163 0.99 -6.19 18.66
C GLU A 163 1.28 -5.46 17.35
N LEU A 164 2.54 -5.54 16.88
CA LEU A 164 2.97 -4.95 15.62
C LEU A 164 2.17 -5.48 14.43
N SER A 165 1.87 -6.78 14.40
CA SER A 165 1.04 -7.41 13.37
C SER A 165 -0.39 -6.84 13.32
N LYS A 166 -0.98 -6.53 14.48
CA LYS A 166 -2.31 -5.87 14.55
C LYS A 166 -2.22 -4.44 14.05
N ILE A 167 -1.19 -3.70 14.47
CA ILE A 167 -0.97 -2.32 14.04
C ILE A 167 -0.81 -2.25 12.51
N THR A 168 -0.02 -3.14 11.91
CA THR A 168 0.20 -3.13 10.47
C THR A 168 -1.04 -3.56 9.69
N ASP A 169 -1.88 -4.44 10.24
CA ASP A 169 -3.19 -4.72 9.65
C ASP A 169 -4.13 -3.51 9.68
N GLU A 170 -4.13 -2.75 10.78
CA GLU A 170 -4.88 -1.50 10.86
C GLU A 170 -4.40 -0.50 9.81
N ILE A 171 -3.09 -0.33 9.65
CA ILE A 171 -2.48 0.51 8.62
C ILE A 171 -2.93 0.06 7.22
N ASN A 172 -2.89 -1.24 6.93
CA ASN A 172 -3.31 -1.79 5.64
C ASN A 172 -4.81 -1.60 5.40
N ARG A 173 -5.66 -1.72 6.42
CA ARG A 173 -7.10 -1.42 6.33
C ARG A 173 -7.35 0.07 6.09
N ASP A 174 -6.68 0.95 6.81
CA ASP A 174 -6.76 2.40 6.62
C ASP A 174 -6.30 2.77 5.20
N LYS A 175 -5.25 2.11 4.72
CA LYS A 175 -4.73 2.28 3.38
C LYS A 175 -5.78 1.87 2.34
N PHE A 176 -6.37 0.69 2.52
CA PHE A 176 -7.41 0.16 1.65
C PHE A 176 -8.66 1.05 1.64
N ALA A 177 -9.10 1.55 2.80
CA ALA A 177 -10.25 2.46 2.91
C ALA A 177 -10.08 3.74 2.07
N LEU A 178 -8.84 4.23 1.92
CA LEU A 178 -8.51 5.36 1.04
C LEU A 178 -8.50 5.00 -0.46
N THR A 179 -8.45 3.70 -0.79
CA THR A 179 -8.52 3.19 -2.18
C THR A 179 -9.93 2.77 -2.61
N VAL A 180 -10.95 2.77 -1.74
CA VAL A 180 -12.29 2.22 -2.09
C VAL A 180 -13.02 2.87 -3.29
N PRO A 181 -12.67 4.08 -3.81
CA PRO A 181 -13.16 4.53 -5.12
C PRO A 181 -12.36 3.99 -6.33
N TYR A 182 -11.17 3.43 -6.12
CA TYR A 182 -10.19 3.07 -7.14
C TYR A 182 -9.71 1.65 -6.88
N ARG A 183 -10.26 0.66 -7.61
CA ARG A 183 -9.78 -0.73 -7.58
C ARG A 183 -8.32 -0.79 -8.05
N PHE A 184 -7.38 -0.52 -7.17
CA PHE A 184 -5.96 -0.66 -7.44
C PHE A 184 -5.59 -2.11 -7.18
N GLU A 185 -5.65 -2.92 -8.23
CA GLU A 185 -5.12 -4.30 -8.31
C GLU A 185 -3.62 -4.37 -7.97
N ILE A 186 -2.94 -3.21 -7.91
CA ILE A 186 -1.53 -3.02 -7.53
C ILE A 186 -1.17 -3.43 -6.09
N PHE A 187 -2.13 -3.85 -5.27
CA PHE A 187 -1.86 -4.26 -3.87
C PHE A 187 -2.08 -5.75 -3.59
N GLN A 188 -2.44 -6.54 -4.60
CA GLN A 188 -2.48 -8.00 -4.48
C GLN A 188 -1.12 -8.60 -4.86
N ASP A 189 -0.14 -8.46 -3.97
CA ASP A 189 1.04 -9.32 -4.06
C ASP A 189 0.73 -10.68 -3.42
N LEU A 190 0.95 -11.74 -4.20
CA LEU A 190 0.94 -13.14 -3.77
C LEU A 190 2.22 -13.44 -2.96
N PHE A 191 2.37 -12.83 -1.80
CA PHE A 191 3.37 -13.27 -0.82
C PHE A 191 2.77 -14.30 0.12
N ASP A 192 3.60 -15.23 0.60
CA ASP A 192 3.31 -15.97 1.83
C ASP A 192 2.91 -14.96 2.92
N GLU A 193 1.77 -15.21 3.58
CA GLU A 193 1.24 -14.33 4.62
C GLU A 193 2.27 -14.01 5.71
N ASN A 194 3.11 -14.99 6.07
CA ASN A 194 4.18 -14.79 7.04
C ASN A 194 5.24 -13.81 6.54
N GLN A 195 5.59 -13.91 5.26
CA GLN A 195 6.53 -12.99 4.63
C GLN A 195 5.92 -11.59 4.53
N ARG A 196 4.67 -11.47 4.08
CA ARG A 196 3.94 -10.19 4.04
C ARG A 196 3.95 -9.49 5.40
N LYS A 197 3.56 -10.22 6.44
CA LYS A 197 3.51 -9.71 7.82
C LYS A 197 4.86 -9.21 8.31
N ARG A 198 5.92 -9.98 8.05
CA ARG A 198 7.29 -9.59 8.39
C ARG A 198 7.68 -8.26 7.73
N ILE A 199 7.41 -8.14 6.44
CA ILE A 199 7.72 -6.95 5.65
C ILE A 199 6.96 -5.74 6.19
N ASP A 200 5.66 -5.87 6.43
CA ASP A 200 4.84 -4.78 6.96
C ASP A 200 5.33 -4.29 8.32
N ILE A 201 5.71 -5.23 9.21
CA ILE A 201 6.28 -4.91 10.52
C ILE A 201 7.62 -4.18 10.37
N ILE A 202 8.50 -4.63 9.49
CA ILE A 202 9.79 -3.95 9.27
C ILE A 202 9.57 -2.55 8.69
N ASN A 203 8.65 -2.36 7.74
CA ASN A 203 8.29 -1.02 7.23
C ASN A 203 7.84 -0.10 8.36
N PHE A 204 6.97 -0.58 9.25
CA PHE A 204 6.50 0.19 10.40
C PHE A 204 7.64 0.52 11.37
N LEU A 205 8.51 -0.46 11.65
CA LEU A 205 9.65 -0.27 12.54
C LEU A 205 10.71 0.66 11.95
N LEU A 206 10.90 0.68 10.63
CA LEU A 206 11.80 1.62 9.94
C LEU A 206 11.26 3.04 9.89
N TRP A 207 9.94 3.22 10.03
CA TRP A 207 9.33 4.53 9.97
C TRP A 207 9.79 5.42 11.13
N ASN A 208 10.44 6.54 10.80
CA ASN A 208 11.06 7.49 11.73
C ASN A 208 12.15 6.86 12.63
N VAL A 209 12.98 5.97 12.07
CA VAL A 209 14.23 5.55 12.73
C VAL A 209 15.27 6.67 12.63
N GLU A 210 15.76 7.15 13.78
CA GLU A 210 16.78 8.19 13.93
C GLU A 210 18.22 7.63 14.12
#